data_AF-A0A7V8YJN8-F1
#
_entry.id   AF-A0A7V8YJN8-F1
#
_cell.length_a   1.000
_cell.length_b   1.000
_cell.length_c   1.000
_cell.angle_alpha   90.00
_cell.angle_beta   90.00
_cell.angle_gamma   90.00
#
_symmetry.space_group_name_H-M   'P 1'
#
loop_
_entity.id
_entity.type
_entity.pdbx_description
1 polymer ?
#
loop_
_entity_poly.entity_id
_entity_poly.type
_entity_poly.pdbx_seq_one_letter_code
_entity_poly.pdbx_strand_id
1 'polypeptide(L)'
;MTTAPRIGLVLGAGGVLGSAWMVGALPALAQRIGRPLGELELIVGTSAGSVVAAALRAGMRVEELIAHQRGEPIHGVPDMRTVERETGDGLPPLPYPWLGSPRLLARAATRPWRVRPVVAASSLLPLGRARLESVVTLMD
;
A
#
# COMPACT_ATOMS: atom_id res chain seq x y z
N MET A 1 28.45 11.14 27.27
CA MET A 1 27.96 10.40 26.10
C MET A 1 27.03 11.33 25.33
N THR A 2 27.39 11.72 24.11
CA THR A 2 26.45 12.41 23.22
C THR A 2 25.48 11.36 22.68
N THR A 3 24.21 11.49 23.02
CA THR A 3 23.16 10.61 22.48
C THR A 3 23.10 10.84 20.97
N ALA A 4 23.07 9.76 20.19
CA ALA A 4 22.87 9.86 18.75
C ALA A 4 21.57 10.62 18.46
N PRO A 5 21.52 11.46 17.40
CA PRO A 5 20.31 12.18 17.03
C PRO A 5 19.19 11.19 16.68
N ARG A 6 17.97 11.51 17.09
CA ARG A 6 16.76 10.78 16.71
C ARG A 6 16.37 11.18 15.29
N ILE A 7 16.08 10.21 14.44
CA ILE A 7 15.83 10.40 13.01
C ILE A 7 14.44 9.83 12.66
N GLY A 8 13.65 10.63 11.97
CA GLY A 8 12.40 10.20 11.35
C GLY A 8 12.55 10.10 9.83
N LEU A 9 12.01 9.04 9.24
CA LEU A 9 11.94 8.84 7.79
C LEU A 9 10.50 9.06 7.31
N VAL A 10 10.31 9.93 6.32
CA VAL A 10 8.99 10.20 5.70
C VAL A 10 9.04 9.83 4.22
N LEU A 11 8.12 8.95 3.82
CA LEU A 11 8.02 8.38 2.48
C LEU A 11 6.70 8.81 1.83
N GLY A 12 6.79 9.56 0.73
CA GLY A 12 5.64 10.12 0.04
C GLY A 12 4.79 9.11 -0.74
N ALA A 13 3.68 9.57 -1.31
CA ALA A 13 2.91 8.81 -2.30
C ALA A 13 3.59 8.82 -3.68
N GLY A 14 3.10 8.00 -4.62
CA GLY A 14 3.61 8.00 -6.00
C GLY A 14 3.33 6.74 -6.82
N GLY A 15 2.51 5.81 -6.33
CA GLY A 15 2.18 4.56 -7.02
C GLY A 15 3.41 3.67 -7.27
N VAL A 16 3.29 2.80 -8.28
CA VAL A 16 4.35 1.86 -8.69
C VAL A 16 5.64 2.60 -9.03
N LEU A 17 5.57 3.61 -9.91
CA LEU A 17 6.74 4.40 -10.31
C LEU A 17 7.38 5.11 -9.11
N GLY A 18 6.59 5.79 -8.28
CA GLY A 18 7.09 6.49 -7.10
C GLY A 18 7.77 5.54 -6.11
N SER A 19 7.27 4.32 -5.96
CA SER A 19 7.93 3.29 -5.14
C SER A 19 9.32 2.93 -5.67
N ALA A 20 9.48 2.78 -6.99
CA ALA A 20 10.76 2.48 -7.62
C ALA A 20 11.79 3.60 -7.40
N TRP A 21 11.39 4.86 -7.58
CA TRP A 21 12.24 6.02 -7.29
C TRP A 21 12.64 6.10 -5.81
N MET A 22 11.69 5.88 -4.90
CA MET A 22 11.96 5.85 -3.47
C MET A 22 12.97 4.78 -3.12
N VAL A 23 12.73 3.53 -3.53
CA VAL A 23 13.62 2.40 -3.25
C VAL A 23 15.00 2.63 -3.82
N GLY A 24 15.10 3.19 -5.04
CA GLY A 24 16.38 3.56 -5.65
C GLY A 24 17.17 4.61 -4.87
N ALA A 25 16.51 5.48 -4.10
CA ALA A 25 17.15 6.49 -3.27
C ALA A 25 17.58 5.97 -1.88
N LEU A 26 16.99 4.86 -1.40
CA LEU A 26 17.26 4.33 -0.06
C LEU A 26 18.73 3.98 0.20
N PRO A 27 19.52 3.42 -0.75
CA PRO A 27 20.94 3.13 -0.50
C PRO A 27 21.75 4.36 -0.12
N ALA A 28 21.58 5.45 -0.89
CA ALA A 28 22.29 6.70 -0.63
C ALA A 28 21.86 7.31 0.72
N LEU A 29 20.58 7.17 1.07
CA LEU A 29 20.06 7.62 2.36
C LEU A 29 20.60 6.78 3.53
N ALA A 30 20.61 5.45 3.39
CA ALA A 30 21.14 4.53 4.39
C ALA A 30 22.63 4.78 4.65
N GLN A 31 23.42 5.01 3.61
CA GLN A 31 24.85 5.37 3.73
C GLN A 31 25.04 6.69 4.48
N ARG A 32 24.24 7.71 4.18
CA ARG A 32 24.34 9.01 4.87
C ARG A 32 23.92 8.97 6.33
N ILE A 33 22.90 8.17 6.65
CA ILE A 33 22.42 8.01 8.03
C ILE A 33 23.35 7.09 8.83
N GLY A 34 24.02 6.13 8.17
CA GLY A 34 24.91 5.18 8.81
C GLY A 34 24.20 4.18 9.72
N ARG A 35 22.89 3.99 9.54
CA ARG A 35 22.05 3.06 10.31
C ARG A 35 21.05 2.35 9.39
N PRO A 36 20.62 1.12 9.73
CA PRO A 36 19.54 0.45 9.01
C PRO A 36 18.26 1.31 9.04
N LEU A 37 17.66 1.55 7.87
CA LEU A 37 16.49 2.44 7.76
C LEU A 37 15.25 1.91 8.49
N GLY A 38 15.11 0.58 8.61
CA GLY A 38 14.04 -0.06 9.38
C GLY A 38 14.12 0.17 10.90
N GLU A 39 15.31 0.53 11.40
CA GLU A 39 15.61 0.75 12.83
C GLU A 39 15.55 2.23 13.24
N LEU A 40 15.11 3.11 12.34
CA LEU A 40 14.90 4.51 12.67
C LEU A 40 13.73 4.67 13.66
N GLU A 41 13.79 5.74 14.44
CA GLU A 41 12.86 5.97 15.55
C GLU A 41 11.41 6.15 15.08
N LEU A 42 11.23 6.65 13.86
CA LEU A 42 9.93 6.84 13.23
C LEU A 42 10.05 6.63 11.73
N ILE A 43 9.09 5.88 11.17
CA ILE A 43 8.93 5.71 9.72
C ILE A 43 7.46 5.99 9.39
N VAL A 44 7.21 7.00 8.55
CA VAL A 44 5.88 7.38 8.09
C VAL A 44 5.83 7.22 6.58
N GLY A 45 4.80 6.54 6.09
CA GLY A 45 4.60 6.34 4.67
C GLY A 45 3.15 6.55 4.24
N THR A 46 2.94 7.08 3.04
CA THR A 46 1.60 7.29 2.46
C THR A 46 1.50 6.58 1.11
N SER A 47 0.44 5.79 0.88
CA SER A 47 0.20 5.08 -0.40
C SER A 47 1.41 4.19 -0.76
N ALA A 48 2.12 4.43 -1.87
CA ALA A 48 3.35 3.72 -2.19
C ALA A 48 4.38 3.77 -1.05
N GLY A 49 4.53 4.91 -0.39
CA GLY A 49 5.42 5.07 0.75
C GLY A 49 4.99 4.24 1.96
N SER A 50 3.71 3.94 2.16
CA SER A 50 3.27 3.09 3.28
C SER A 50 3.70 1.64 3.09
N VAL A 51 3.73 1.16 1.85
CA VAL A 51 4.24 -0.18 1.52
C VAL A 51 5.73 -0.27 1.81
N VAL A 52 6.53 0.70 1.33
CA VAL A 52 7.98 0.72 1.57
C VAL A 52 8.29 0.89 3.07
N ALA A 53 7.56 1.76 3.76
CA ALA A 53 7.70 1.95 5.21
C ALA A 53 7.40 0.66 5.99
N ALA A 54 6.31 -0.03 5.65
CA ALA A 54 5.93 -1.28 6.28
C ALA A 54 6.98 -2.37 6.02
N ALA A 55 7.48 -2.50 4.79
CA ALA A 55 8.50 -3.47 4.43
C ALA A 55 9.81 -3.26 5.20
N LEU A 56 10.30 -2.01 5.25
CA LEU A 56 11.48 -1.66 6.06
C LEU A 56 11.27 -2.00 7.54
N ARG A 57 10.08 -1.71 8.08
CA ARG A 57 9.77 -1.98 9.48
C ARG A 57 9.57 -3.47 9.78
N ALA A 58 9.14 -4.25 8.79
CA ALA A 58 9.03 -5.70 8.83
C ALA A 58 10.39 -6.41 8.68
N GLY A 59 11.48 -5.66 8.49
CA GLY A 59 12.85 -6.19 8.44
C GLY A 59 13.37 -6.45 7.04
N MET A 60 12.63 -6.09 5.98
CA MET A 60 13.19 -6.15 4.62
C MET A 60 14.35 -5.18 4.48
N ARG A 61 15.46 -5.68 3.95
CA ARG A 61 16.66 -4.89 3.68
C ARG A 61 16.49 -4.05 2.43
N VAL A 62 17.25 -2.98 2.32
CA VAL A 62 17.22 -2.08 1.15
C VAL A 62 17.55 -2.86 -0.13
N GLU A 63 18.47 -3.82 -0.06
CA GLU A 63 18.87 -4.66 -1.18
C GLU A 63 17.73 -5.58 -1.65
N GLU A 64 16.92 -6.08 -0.72
CA GLU A 64 15.76 -6.94 -1.03
C GLU A 64 14.65 -6.12 -1.67
N LEU A 65 14.43 -4.88 -1.22
CA LEU A 65 13.53 -3.95 -1.87
C LEU A 65 13.98 -3.62 -3.30
N ILE A 66 15.28 -3.44 -3.53
CA ILE A 66 15.84 -3.18 -4.87
C ILE A 66 15.69 -4.41 -5.77
N ALA A 67 16.02 -5.60 -5.27
CA ALA A 67 15.84 -6.85 -5.99
C ALA A 67 14.37 -7.04 -6.37
N HIS A 68 13.45 -6.79 -5.43
CA HIS A 68 12.02 -6.84 -5.69
C HIS A 68 11.57 -5.87 -6.78
N GLN A 69 12.06 -4.61 -6.77
CA GLN A 69 11.77 -3.62 -7.81
C GLN A 69 12.35 -4.00 -9.19
N ARG A 70 13.37 -4.86 -9.24
CA ARG A 70 13.92 -5.43 -10.48
C ARG A 70 13.15 -6.65 -10.98
N GLY A 71 12.14 -7.10 -10.24
CA GLY A 71 11.37 -8.32 -10.54
C GLY A 71 12.09 -9.59 -10.12
N GLU A 72 13.06 -9.51 -9.22
CA GLU A 72 13.68 -10.69 -8.63
C GLU A 72 12.73 -11.29 -7.57
N PRO A 73 12.57 -12.63 -7.53
CA PRO A 73 11.64 -13.27 -6.63
C PRO A 73 12.13 -13.16 -5.18
N ILE A 74 11.32 -12.56 -4.31
CA ILE A 74 11.53 -12.54 -2.86
C ILE A 74 10.45 -13.40 -2.22
N HIS A 75 10.87 -14.38 -1.41
CA HIS A 75 9.95 -15.33 -0.80
C HIS A 75 8.91 -14.61 0.07
N GLY A 76 7.62 -14.92 -0.14
CA GLY A 76 6.51 -14.32 0.59
C GLY A 76 6.15 -12.89 0.16
N VAL A 77 6.82 -12.34 -0.86
CA VAL A 77 6.49 -11.01 -1.41
C VAL A 77 5.96 -11.17 -2.84
N PRO A 78 4.72 -10.72 -3.14
CA PRO A 78 4.16 -10.80 -4.48
C PRO A 78 4.98 -10.01 -5.49
N ASP A 79 5.15 -10.52 -6.72
CA ASP A 79 5.83 -9.80 -7.81
C ASP A 79 5.15 -8.45 -8.10
N MET A 80 5.96 -7.41 -8.30
CA MET A 80 5.50 -6.06 -8.59
C MET A 80 4.61 -6.01 -9.84
N ARG A 81 4.87 -6.87 -10.83
CA ARG A 81 4.03 -6.98 -12.05
C ARG A 81 2.64 -7.52 -11.75
N THR A 82 2.52 -8.42 -10.77
CA THR A 82 1.23 -8.94 -10.31
C THR A 82 0.47 -7.84 -9.60
N VAL A 83 1.14 -7.11 -8.70
CA VAL A 83 0.56 -5.96 -8.01
C VAL A 83 0.08 -4.91 -9.02
N GLU A 84 0.91 -4.55 -10.01
CA GLU A 84 0.56 -3.59 -11.06
C GLU A 84 -0.70 -4.02 -11.83
N ARG A 85 -0.77 -5.29 -12.26
CA ARG A 85 -1.94 -5.85 -12.95
C ARG A 85 -3.20 -5.81 -12.08
N GLU A 86 -3.09 -6.14 -10.79
CA GLU A 86 -4.24 -6.14 -9.88
C GLU A 86 -4.70 -4.72 -9.51
N THR A 87 -3.78 -3.76 -9.43
CA THR A 87 -4.11 -2.34 -9.24
C THR A 87 -4.68 -1.68 -10.51
N GLY A 88 -4.53 -2.34 -11.66
CA GLY A 88 -5.01 -1.90 -12.96
C GLY A 88 -4.04 -0.98 -13.68
N ASP A 89 -4.12 -1.02 -15.01
CA ASP A 89 -3.44 -0.18 -16.00
C ASP A 89 -4.08 1.22 -16.14
N GLY A 90 -4.91 1.62 -15.17
CA GLY A 90 -5.53 2.94 -15.07
C GLY A 90 -7.05 2.95 -15.19
N LEU A 91 -7.69 1.83 -15.57
CA LEU A 91 -9.15 1.70 -15.60
C LEU A 91 -9.61 0.45 -14.84
N PRO A 92 -10.62 0.57 -13.94
CA PRO A 92 -11.17 -0.61 -13.28
C PRO A 92 -11.89 -1.50 -14.29
N PRO A 93 -11.89 -2.84 -14.09
CA PRO A 93 -12.69 -3.74 -14.91
C PRO A 93 -14.17 -3.37 -14.84
N LEU A 94 -14.91 -3.63 -15.93
CA LEU A 94 -16.35 -3.41 -15.96
C LEU A 94 -17.01 -4.11 -14.77
N PRO A 95 -17.76 -3.38 -13.91
CA PRO A 95 -18.31 -3.94 -12.69
C PRO A 95 -19.47 -4.90 -13.01
N TYR A 96 -19.87 -5.71 -12.03
CA TYR A 96 -21.12 -6.46 -12.14
C TYR A 96 -22.32 -5.51 -12.03
N PRO A 97 -23.43 -5.76 -12.74
CA PRO A 97 -24.64 -4.93 -12.67
C PRO A 97 -25.41 -5.07 -11.33
N TRP A 98 -24.74 -5.55 -10.28
CA TRP A 98 -25.32 -5.84 -8.98
C TRP A 98 -24.94 -4.73 -8.01
N LEU A 99 -25.80 -4.44 -7.04
CA LEU A 99 -25.51 -3.45 -6.01
C LEU A 99 -24.32 -3.89 -5.15
N GLY A 100 -23.37 -2.99 -4.92
CA GLY A 100 -22.14 -3.27 -4.18
C GLY A 100 -22.39 -3.65 -2.72
N SER A 101 -23.46 -3.17 -2.10
CA SER A 101 -23.83 -3.58 -0.74
C SER A 101 -25.34 -3.56 -0.48
N PRO A 102 -26.06 -4.68 -0.72
CA PRO A 102 -27.48 -4.81 -0.39
C PRO A 102 -27.76 -4.59 1.11
N ARG A 103 -26.83 -5.01 1.97
CA ARG A 103 -26.94 -4.83 3.43
C ARG A 103 -26.87 -3.36 3.83
N LEU A 104 -25.97 -2.58 3.22
CA LEU A 104 -25.88 -1.15 3.49
C LEU A 104 -27.11 -0.42 2.96
N LEU A 105 -27.63 -0.80 1.79
CA LEU A 105 -28.87 -0.25 1.25
C LEU A 105 -30.07 -0.52 2.16
N ALA A 106 -30.23 -1.76 2.63
CA ALA A 106 -31.29 -2.12 3.57
C ALA A 106 -31.17 -1.33 4.90
N ARG A 107 -29.94 -1.10 5.37
CA ARG A 107 -29.68 -0.30 6.57
C ARG A 107 -29.97 1.18 6.37
N ALA A 108 -29.66 1.73 5.20
CA ALA A 108 -30.00 3.10 4.83
C ALA A 108 -31.52 3.29 4.70
N ALA A 109 -32.25 2.30 4.17
CA ALA A 109 -33.71 2.34 4.05
C ALA A 109 -34.43 2.22 5.41
N THR A 110 -33.95 1.33 6.29
CA THR A 110 -34.60 1.07 7.59
C THR A 110 -34.22 2.08 8.68
N ARG A 111 -33.02 2.68 8.61
CA ARG A 111 -32.51 3.63 9.62
C ARG A 111 -31.73 4.78 8.96
N PRO A 112 -32.38 5.61 8.12
CA PRO A 112 -31.70 6.64 7.34
C PRO A 112 -30.91 7.65 8.19
N TRP A 113 -31.39 7.98 9.40
CA TRP A 113 -30.68 8.87 10.33
C TRP A 113 -29.38 8.29 10.92
N ARG A 114 -29.11 7.00 10.73
CA ARG A 114 -27.87 6.33 11.20
C ARG A 114 -26.82 6.14 10.11
N VAL A 115 -27.13 6.46 8.85
CA VAL A 115 -26.22 6.30 7.72
C VAL A 115 -26.00 7.67 7.09
N ARG A 116 -24.74 8.10 6.99
CA ARG A 116 -24.41 9.35 6.30
C ARG A 116 -24.89 9.27 4.85
N PRO A 117 -25.52 10.31 4.27
CA PRO A 117 -26.05 10.26 2.91
C PRO A 117 -25.02 9.82 1.85
N VAL A 118 -23.77 10.27 1.96
CA VAL A 118 -22.67 9.83 1.08
C VAL A 118 -22.40 8.33 1.18
N VAL A 119 -22.47 7.76 2.39
CA VAL A 119 -22.29 6.32 2.63
C VAL A 119 -23.52 5.54 2.14
N ALA A 120 -24.72 6.09 2.25
CA ALA A 120 -25.91 5.47 1.65
C ALA A 120 -25.82 5.46 0.12
N ALA A 121 -25.35 6.55 -0.51
CA ALA A 121 -25.14 6.62 -1.94
C ALA A 121 -24.10 5.61 -2.43
N SER A 122 -23.03 5.36 -1.67
CA SER A 122 -22.02 4.36 -2.06
C SER A 122 -22.57 2.93 -2.09
N SER A 123 -23.71 2.64 -1.44
CA SER A 123 -24.37 1.32 -1.51
C SER A 123 -24.98 1.02 -2.88
N LEU A 124 -25.24 2.06 -3.68
CA LEU A 124 -25.78 1.97 -5.04
C LEU A 124 -24.69 1.77 -6.10
N LEU A 125 -23.41 1.94 -5.73
CA LEU A 125 -22.31 1.68 -6.65
C LEU A 125 -22.30 0.19 -7.01
N PRO A 126 -22.01 -0.15 -8.28
CA PRO A 126 -22.02 -1.53 -8.73
C PRO A 126 -20.89 -2.34 -8.08
N LEU A 127 -21.13 -3.64 -7.91
CA LEU A 127 -20.17 -4.56 -7.32
C LEU A 127 -18.92 -4.66 -8.21
N GLY A 128 -17.76 -4.32 -7.65
CA GLY A 128 -16.48 -4.40 -8.35
C GLY A 128 -16.06 -5.83 -8.71
N ARG A 129 -15.22 -5.98 -9.74
CA ARG A 129 -14.64 -7.27 -10.16
C ARG A 129 -13.17 -7.45 -9.80
N ALA A 130 -12.47 -6.36 -9.52
CA ALA A 130 -11.06 -6.42 -9.16
C ALA A 130 -10.87 -6.99 -7.75
N ARG A 131 -9.84 -7.82 -7.57
CA ARG A 131 -9.36 -8.32 -6.27
C ARG A 131 -7.86 -8.10 -6.19
N LEU A 132 -7.39 -7.61 -5.05
CA LEU A 132 -5.97 -7.50 -4.71
C LEU A 132 -5.52 -8.78 -4.03
N GLU A 133 -5.54 -9.91 -4.74
CA GLU A 133 -5.20 -11.23 -4.18
C GLU A 133 -3.75 -11.29 -3.71
N SER A 134 -2.85 -10.56 -4.38
CA SER A 134 -1.45 -10.37 -3.96
C SER A 134 -1.34 -9.80 -2.56
N VAL A 135 -2.16 -8.80 -2.21
CA VAL A 135 -2.14 -8.17 -0.89
C VAL A 135 -2.72 -9.09 0.17
N VAL A 136 -3.76 -9.86 -0.17
CA VAL A 136 -4.33 -10.85 0.77
C VAL A 136 -3.28 -11.91 1.11
N THR A 137 -2.61 -12.46 0.09
CA THR A 137 -1.57 -13.48 0.25
C THR A 137 -0.38 -12.99 1.10
N LEU A 138 -0.10 -11.68 1.10
CA LEU A 138 0.96 -11.09 1.93
C LEU A 138 0.60 -11.08 3.43
N MET A 139 -0.69 -11.14 3.78
CA MET A 139 -1.18 -11.07 5.17
C MET A 139 -1.47 -12.42 5.80
N ASP A 140 -1.54 -13.49 5.00
CA ASP A 140 -1.74 -14.88 5.44
C ASP A 140 -0.39 -15.56 5.76
#